data_AF-A0A402A2N5-F1
#
_entry.id   AF-A0A402A2N5-F1
#
_cell.length_a   1.000
_cell.length_b   1.000
_cell.length_c   1.000
_cell.angle_alpha   90.00
_cell.angle_beta   90.00
_cell.angle_gamma   90.00
#
_symmetry.space_group_name_H-M   'P 1'
#
loop_
_entity.id
_entity.type
_entity.pdbx_description
1 polymer ?
#
loop_
_entity_poly.entity_id
_entity_poly.type
_entity_poly.pdbx_seq_one_letter_code
_entity_poly.pdbx_strand_id
1 'polypeptide(L)'
;MIVRIHGFDWGAYTERVMPAFARWLVDGDSSFVSELYQQTQNAREESFLPAPLRPVCSWPRAQTFVKQLPRGTHTLPEYQALCTPTLYTPLSDSYIHRHPPQLYQQSEALRVIWGALVTEYCQSWFTLPSPQQEVSQPAHASSTPALSRHEMISFLHAAGLKDLAQEIKERATEPLLLEDEDAEEIEEVMKDERSLGVNIGNQPGILHLRGWLASTSIRSMALFELLACGRRRMPFGYRANEPYENIIGYLTPEELWQLSDSLKLAIPPTAAQAEEDYALFRLQQHIPAEFRLLDEVLPTHAETFLMALRLAAQYGLGLLCTVG
;
A
#
# COMPACT_ATOMS: atom_id res chain seq x y z
N MET A 1 -11.12 2.14 -1.63
CA MET A 1 -9.94 1.42 -1.12
C MET A 1 -9.51 0.44 -2.17
N ILE A 2 -8.25 0.54 -2.55
CA ILE A 2 -7.49 -0.37 -3.39
C ILE A 2 -6.21 -0.68 -2.63
N VAL A 3 -5.87 -1.95 -2.52
CA VAL A 3 -4.64 -2.45 -1.92
C VAL A 3 -3.60 -2.55 -3.02
N ARG A 4 -2.49 -1.82 -2.85
CA ARG A 4 -1.37 -1.80 -3.80
C ARG A 4 -0.08 -2.21 -3.11
N ILE A 5 0.73 -3.00 -3.80
CA ILE A 5 2.11 -3.30 -3.40
C ILE A 5 3.11 -2.54 -4.25
N HIS A 6 4.16 -2.06 -3.60
CA HIS A 6 5.24 -1.31 -4.20
C HIS A 6 6.55 -2.00 -3.86
N GLY A 7 7.54 -1.89 -4.74
CA GLY A 7 8.89 -2.27 -4.34
C GLY A 7 9.45 -1.24 -3.36
N PHE A 8 10.25 -1.73 -2.42
CA PHE A 8 10.73 -0.92 -1.30
C PHE A 8 12.24 -1.09 -1.16
N ASP A 9 12.98 -0.01 -1.42
CA ASP A 9 14.41 0.09 -1.19
C ASP A 9 14.70 0.16 0.31
N TRP A 10 14.78 -1.04 0.90
CA TRP A 10 15.14 -1.22 2.29
C TRP A 10 16.55 -0.71 2.60
N GLY A 11 17.47 -0.76 1.63
CA GLY A 11 18.82 -0.21 1.79
C GLY A 11 18.78 1.29 1.99
N ALA A 12 18.14 2.02 1.07
CA ALA A 12 17.95 3.47 1.20
C ALA A 12 17.24 3.85 2.50
N TYR A 13 16.21 3.10 2.89
CA TYR A 13 15.48 3.35 4.13
C TYR A 13 16.38 3.19 5.37
N THR A 14 17.12 2.09 5.46
CA THR A 14 17.92 1.76 6.65
C THR A 14 19.25 2.49 6.72
N GLU A 15 19.84 2.86 5.58
CA GLU A 15 21.15 3.52 5.52
C GLU A 15 21.05 5.04 5.51
N ARG A 16 19.94 5.62 5.02
CA ARG A 16 19.78 7.08 4.88
C ARG A 16 18.65 7.63 5.73
N VAL A 17 17.44 7.09 5.59
CA VAL A 17 16.26 7.66 6.24
C VAL A 17 16.29 7.42 7.75
N MET A 18 16.41 6.18 8.20
CA MET A 18 16.42 5.87 9.64
C MET A 18 17.54 6.60 10.40
N PRO A 19 18.81 6.64 9.93
CA PRO A 19 19.86 7.37 10.63
C PRO A 19 19.64 8.88 10.68
N ALA A 20 19.06 9.47 9.63
CA ALA A 20 18.72 10.89 9.62
C ALA A 20 17.66 11.21 10.69
N PHE A 21 16.60 10.40 10.78
CA PHE A 21 15.59 10.54 11.83
C PHE A 21 16.16 10.27 13.22
N ALA A 22 17.07 9.31 13.38
CA ALA A 22 17.74 9.04 14.66
C ALA A 22 18.46 10.28 15.19
N ARG A 23 19.29 10.90 14.34
CA ARG A 23 20.02 12.15 14.69
C ARG A 23 19.07 13.28 15.03
N TRP A 24 17.98 13.42 14.29
CA TRP A 24 17.03 14.48 14.54
C TRP A 24 16.28 14.28 15.87
N LEU A 25 15.77 13.08 16.12
CA LEU A 25 14.96 12.79 17.31
C LEU A 25 15.81 12.72 18.60
N VAL A 26 17.05 12.23 18.50
CA VAL A 26 17.94 12.03 19.64
C VAL A 26 18.82 13.25 19.90
N ASP A 27 19.55 13.70 18.88
CA ASP A 27 20.54 14.77 19.01
C ASP A 27 19.93 16.15 18.78
N GLY A 28 18.79 16.22 18.08
CA GLY A 28 18.17 17.47 17.64
C GLY A 28 18.76 18.03 16.34
N ASP A 29 19.66 17.28 15.69
CA ASP A 29 20.25 17.69 14.41
C ASP A 29 19.33 17.32 13.25
N SER A 30 18.65 18.34 12.68
CA SER A 30 17.74 18.16 11.55
C SER A 30 18.42 18.25 10.17
N SER A 31 19.74 18.43 10.10
CA SER A 31 20.43 18.80 8.85
C SER A 31 20.19 17.77 7.74
N PHE A 32 20.37 16.49 8.05
CA PHE A 32 20.20 15.39 7.09
C PHE A 32 18.73 15.17 6.69
N VAL A 33 17.80 15.24 7.63
CA VAL A 33 16.36 15.10 7.32
C VAL A 33 15.90 16.29 6.48
N SER A 34 16.41 17.49 6.74
CA SER A 34 16.10 18.69 5.95
C SER A 34 16.57 18.54 4.52
N GLU A 35 17.80 18.05 4.32
CA GLU A 35 18.37 17.84 2.99
C GLU A 35 17.54 16.84 2.18
N LEU A 36 17.16 15.72 2.80
CA LEU A 36 16.29 14.73 2.17
C LEU A 36 14.89 15.33 1.91
N TYR A 37 14.28 15.98 2.89
CA TYR A 37 12.92 16.49 2.74
C TYR A 37 12.82 17.54 1.62
N GLN A 38 13.83 18.39 1.44
CA GLN A 38 13.85 19.42 0.40
C GLN A 38 13.77 18.88 -1.04
N GLN A 39 14.14 17.62 -1.29
CA GLN A 39 14.04 17.07 -2.63
C GLN A 39 12.66 16.45 -2.90
N THR A 40 11.79 16.36 -1.89
CA THR A 40 10.43 15.83 -2.01
C THR A 40 9.49 16.80 -2.73
N GLN A 41 8.48 16.29 -3.42
CA GLN A 41 7.40 17.07 -4.02
C GLN A 41 6.68 17.91 -2.97
N ASN A 42 6.39 17.34 -1.80
CA ASN A 42 5.73 18.07 -0.72
C ASN A 42 6.52 19.32 -0.30
N ALA A 43 7.84 19.22 -0.12
CA ALA A 43 8.67 20.39 0.21
C ALA A 43 8.69 21.44 -0.91
N ARG A 44 8.64 21.01 -2.18
CA ARG A 44 8.56 21.93 -3.32
C ARG A 44 7.22 22.66 -3.34
N GLU A 45 6.11 21.95 -3.14
CA GLU A 45 4.77 22.52 -3.06
C GLU A 45 4.66 23.55 -1.93
N GLU A 46 5.18 23.21 -0.74
CA GLU A 46 5.21 24.14 0.40
C GLU A 46 6.05 25.40 0.12
N SER A 47 7.05 25.33 -0.76
CA SER A 47 7.91 26.48 -1.11
C SER A 47 7.17 27.58 -1.88
N PHE A 48 6.08 27.22 -2.58
CA PHE A 48 5.23 28.15 -3.31
C PHE A 48 4.20 28.86 -2.42
N LEU A 49 4.06 28.44 -1.16
CA LEU A 49 3.10 29.06 -0.24
C LEU A 49 3.54 30.47 0.17
N PRO A 50 2.58 31.41 0.29
CA PRO A 50 2.86 32.78 0.71
C PRO A 50 3.41 32.83 2.13
N ALA A 51 4.22 33.85 2.43
CA ALA A 51 4.91 33.99 3.72
C ALA A 51 4.02 33.80 4.98
N PRO A 52 2.75 34.28 5.03
CA PRO A 52 1.88 34.06 6.18
C PRO A 52 1.51 32.60 6.44
N LEU A 53 1.54 31.73 5.43
CA LEU A 53 1.21 30.30 5.55
C LEU A 53 2.43 29.43 5.87
N ARG A 54 3.65 29.97 5.80
CA ARG A 54 4.87 29.21 6.12
C ARG A 54 4.87 28.58 7.52
N PRO A 55 4.34 29.20 8.59
CA PRO A 55 4.32 28.58 9.92
C PRO A 55 3.43 27.33 10.01
N VAL A 56 2.45 27.16 9.11
CA VAL A 56 1.54 26.00 9.11
C VAL A 56 2.02 24.84 8.23
N CYS A 57 3.10 25.03 7.47
CA CYS A 57 3.78 23.99 6.70
C CYS A 57 4.28 22.83 7.59
N SER A 58 4.46 21.67 6.99
CA SER A 58 4.89 20.44 7.67
C SER A 58 6.26 20.61 8.29
N TRP A 59 7.22 21.20 7.59
CA TRP A 59 8.59 21.32 8.09
C TRP A 59 8.70 22.15 9.40
N PRO A 60 8.21 23.40 9.48
CA PRO A 60 8.29 24.18 10.72
C PRO A 60 7.50 23.57 11.89
N ARG A 61 6.34 22.95 11.59
CA ARG A 61 5.54 22.23 12.60
C ARG A 61 6.31 21.05 13.17
N ALA A 62 6.93 20.23 12.33
CA ALA A 62 7.72 19.08 12.78
C ALA A 62 8.98 19.51 13.55
N GLN A 63 9.67 20.57 13.12
CA GLN A 63 10.81 21.12 13.87
C GLN A 63 10.40 21.59 15.28
N THR A 64 9.26 22.28 15.38
CA THR A 64 8.75 22.75 16.67
C THR A 64 8.39 21.56 17.56
N PHE A 65 7.75 20.54 16.99
CA PHE A 65 7.41 19.31 17.68
C PHE A 65 8.65 18.57 18.21
N VAL A 66 9.68 18.34 17.39
CA VAL A 66 10.88 17.61 17.81
C VAL A 66 11.64 18.35 18.91
N LYS A 67 11.63 19.70 18.89
CA LYS A 67 12.20 20.52 19.98
C LYS A 67 11.45 20.36 21.31
N GLN A 68 10.17 19.99 21.27
CA GLN A 68 9.32 19.80 22.45
C GLN A 68 9.29 18.33 22.95
N LEU A 69 9.95 17.40 22.25
CA LEU A 69 9.96 16.00 22.65
C LEU A 69 10.61 15.80 24.03
N PRO A 70 10.00 15.01 24.92
CA PRO A 70 10.62 14.66 26.20
C PRO A 70 11.97 13.93 25.99
N ARG A 71 13.02 14.38 26.67
CA ARG A 71 14.38 13.81 26.60
C ARG A 71 14.78 13.07 27.88
N GLY A 72 13.85 12.34 28.47
CA GLY A 72 14.08 11.56 29.69
C GLY A 72 14.89 10.29 29.44
N THR A 73 15.33 9.66 30.53
CA THR A 73 16.10 8.41 30.52
C THR A 73 15.35 7.25 29.86
N HIS A 74 14.02 7.28 29.85
CA HIS A 74 13.18 6.25 29.23
C HIS A 74 12.76 6.58 27.79
N THR A 75 12.72 7.86 27.39
CA THR A 75 12.21 8.26 26.07
C THR A 75 13.28 8.27 24.99
N LEU A 76 14.52 8.62 25.33
CA LEU A 76 15.63 8.60 24.36
C LEU A 76 15.90 7.19 23.78
N PRO A 77 15.91 6.10 24.58
CA PRO A 77 16.02 4.75 24.05
C PRO A 77 14.88 4.37 23.10
N GLU A 78 13.65 4.84 23.36
CA GLU A 78 12.50 4.60 22.46
C GLU A 78 12.68 5.30 21.11
N TYR A 79 13.20 6.53 21.10
CA TYR A 79 13.48 7.25 19.85
C TYR A 79 14.61 6.61 19.04
N GLN A 80 15.64 6.10 19.73
CA GLN A 80 16.69 5.30 19.09
C GLN A 80 16.10 4.01 18.50
N ALA A 81 15.23 3.33 19.25
CA ALA A 81 14.57 2.11 18.80
C ALA A 81 13.68 2.34 17.56
N LEU A 82 12.96 3.47 17.49
CA LEU A 82 12.18 3.86 16.30
C LEU A 82 13.03 3.85 15.02
N CYS A 83 14.32 4.18 15.14
CA CYS A 83 15.23 4.39 14.03
C CYS A 83 16.30 3.28 13.91
N THR A 84 16.07 2.11 14.52
CA THR A 84 17.04 1.00 14.49
C THR A 84 16.55 -0.16 13.60
N PRO A 85 17.20 -0.46 12.47
CA PRO A 85 16.70 -1.44 11.50
C PRO A 85 16.65 -2.87 12.03
N THR A 86 17.54 -3.25 12.96
CA THR A 86 17.56 -4.59 13.56
C THR A 86 16.34 -4.88 14.43
N LEU A 87 15.66 -3.84 14.90
CA LEU A 87 14.40 -3.95 15.60
C LEU A 87 13.22 -4.16 14.65
N TYR A 88 13.39 -4.15 13.33
CA TYR A 88 12.29 -4.28 12.37
C TYR A 88 12.40 -5.57 11.55
N THR A 89 12.67 -6.70 12.22
CA THR A 89 12.99 -8.02 11.65
C THR A 89 12.03 -9.12 12.13
N PRO A 90 12.02 -10.34 11.55
CA PRO A 90 11.07 -11.41 11.89
C PRO A 90 11.10 -11.85 13.37
N LEU A 91 12.25 -11.71 14.04
CA LEU A 91 12.40 -12.09 15.46
C LEU A 91 11.92 -10.99 16.41
N SER A 92 12.06 -9.72 16.02
CA SER A 92 11.68 -8.58 16.85
C SER A 92 10.18 -8.30 16.83
N ASP A 93 9.47 -8.75 15.81
CA ASP A 93 8.00 -8.69 15.73
C ASP A 93 7.33 -9.31 16.96
N SER A 94 7.88 -10.38 17.55
CA SER A 94 7.32 -10.97 18.78
C SER A 94 7.34 -10.02 20.00
N TYR A 95 8.30 -9.09 20.06
CA TYR A 95 8.45 -8.09 21.14
C TYR A 95 7.75 -6.77 20.78
N ILE A 96 7.84 -6.35 19.52
CA ILE A 96 7.27 -5.10 18.98
C ILE A 96 5.77 -5.21 18.73
N HIS A 97 5.21 -6.41 18.55
CA HIS A 97 3.76 -6.60 18.60
C HIS A 97 3.18 -6.33 19.98
N ARG A 98 3.98 -6.47 21.07
CA ARG A 98 3.52 -6.18 22.43
C ARG A 98 3.80 -4.74 22.86
N HIS A 99 4.92 -4.17 22.42
CA HIS A 99 5.33 -2.80 22.73
C HIS A 99 6.03 -2.18 21.52
N PRO A 100 5.30 -1.73 20.47
CA PRO A 100 5.95 -1.05 19.38
C PRO A 100 6.58 0.23 19.92
N PRO A 101 7.84 0.55 19.57
CA PRO A 101 8.39 1.84 19.91
C PRO A 101 7.46 2.90 19.34
N GLN A 102 7.03 3.84 20.18
CA GLN A 102 6.12 4.90 19.80
C GLN A 102 6.77 6.23 20.11
N LEU A 103 6.49 7.24 19.29
CA LEU A 103 6.67 8.60 19.75
C LEU A 103 5.70 8.86 20.90
N TYR A 104 6.22 9.39 22.01
CA TYR A 104 5.42 9.73 23.19
C TYR A 104 4.26 10.68 22.87
N GLN A 105 4.42 11.52 21.85
CA GLN A 105 3.37 12.36 21.28
C GLN A 105 3.28 12.16 19.77
N GLN A 106 2.09 12.33 19.22
CA GLN A 106 1.84 12.14 17.80
C GLN A 106 1.94 13.47 17.07
N SER A 107 2.72 13.49 16.00
CA SER A 107 2.87 14.64 15.13
C SER A 107 2.51 14.26 13.70
N GLU A 108 1.39 14.79 13.23
CA GLU A 108 0.98 14.73 11.82
C GLU A 108 2.11 15.24 10.92
N ALA A 109 2.66 16.42 11.22
CA ALA A 109 3.73 17.02 10.43
C ALA A 109 4.98 16.15 10.31
N LEU A 110 5.36 15.44 11.39
CA LEU A 110 6.49 14.51 11.37
C LEU A 110 6.17 13.26 10.54
N ARG A 111 4.93 12.75 10.61
CA ARG A 111 4.45 11.64 9.77
C ARG A 111 4.45 12.02 8.30
N VAL A 112 4.01 13.24 7.96
CA VAL A 112 4.00 13.75 6.59
C VAL A 112 5.42 13.82 6.00
N ILE A 113 6.39 14.34 6.76
CA ILE A 113 7.80 14.36 6.32
C ILE A 113 8.30 12.94 6.10
N TRP A 114 8.07 12.05 7.06
CA TRP A 114 8.49 10.66 6.94
C TRP A 114 7.83 9.94 5.75
N GLY A 115 6.52 10.14 5.55
CA GLY A 115 5.76 9.54 4.47
C GLY A 115 6.23 10.02 3.10
N ALA A 116 6.44 11.32 2.93
CA ALA A 116 7.01 11.89 1.71
C ALA A 116 8.40 11.30 1.41
N LEU A 117 9.24 11.14 2.45
CA LEU A 117 10.55 10.51 2.29
C LEU A 117 10.45 9.04 1.87
N VAL A 118 9.58 8.26 2.50
CA VAL A 118 9.38 6.85 2.13
C VAL A 118 8.86 6.73 0.70
N THR A 119 7.87 7.54 0.32
CA THR A 119 7.25 7.51 -1.01
C THR A 119 8.21 7.97 -2.12
N GLU A 120 9.09 8.95 -1.85
CA GLU A 120 9.91 9.53 -2.92
C GLU A 120 11.35 9.00 -2.94
N TYR A 121 11.87 8.48 -1.84
CA TYR A 121 13.24 7.94 -1.77
C TYR A 121 13.33 6.44 -1.63
N CYS A 122 12.36 5.83 -0.96
CA CYS A 122 12.44 4.40 -0.64
C CYS A 122 11.48 3.57 -1.49
N GLN A 123 10.45 4.18 -2.05
CA GLN A 123 9.54 3.48 -2.93
C GLN A 123 10.15 3.40 -4.33
N SER A 124 10.30 2.18 -4.80
CA SER A 124 10.81 1.92 -6.14
C SER A 124 9.66 1.48 -7.03
N TRP A 125 9.49 2.21 -8.14
CA TRP A 125 8.46 1.92 -9.13
C TRP A 125 8.96 0.84 -10.08
N PHE A 126 8.50 -0.39 -9.87
CA PHE A 126 8.74 -1.44 -10.85
C PHE A 126 7.64 -1.43 -11.90
N THR A 127 8.04 -1.16 -13.14
CA THR A 127 7.16 -1.39 -14.28
C THR A 127 7.07 -2.89 -14.50
N LEU A 128 5.92 -3.49 -14.18
CA LEU A 128 5.63 -4.83 -14.65
C LEU A 128 5.63 -4.77 -16.19
N PRO A 129 6.43 -5.59 -16.90
CA PRO A 129 6.30 -5.69 -18.34
C PRO A 129 4.89 -6.20 -18.63
N SER A 130 4.04 -5.30 -19.14
CA SER A 130 2.72 -5.68 -19.62
C SER A 130 2.93 -6.64 -20.80
N PRO A 131 2.24 -7.80 -20.87
CA PRO A 131 2.38 -8.74 -21.97
C PRO A 131 1.81 -8.24 -23.32
N GLN A 132 1.75 -6.92 -23.54
CA GLN A 132 1.24 -6.28 -24.77
C GLN A 132 2.18 -5.18 -25.29
N GLN A 133 3.46 -5.48 -25.43
CA GLN A 133 4.37 -4.64 -26.21
C GLN A 133 5.07 -5.44 -27.31
N GLU A 134 4.26 -6.00 -28.21
CA GLU A 134 4.63 -6.11 -29.61
C GLU A 134 3.41 -5.75 -30.48
N VAL A 135 3.59 -4.68 -31.27
CA VAL A 135 2.84 -4.29 -32.48
C VAL A 135 1.55 -3.44 -32.33
N SER A 136 1.74 -2.14 -32.65
CA SER A 136 0.83 -1.19 -33.35
C SER A 136 -0.45 -0.66 -32.66
N GLN A 137 -0.47 0.66 -32.46
CA GLN A 137 -1.70 1.49 -32.42
C GLN A 137 -2.35 1.62 -33.81
N PRO A 138 -3.60 2.12 -33.95
CA PRO A 138 -4.63 2.41 -32.94
C PRO A 138 -5.97 1.70 -33.24
N ALA A 139 -6.72 1.35 -32.20
CA ALA A 139 -8.17 1.20 -32.31
C ALA A 139 -8.80 1.74 -31.03
N HIS A 140 -9.67 2.73 -31.22
CA HIS A 140 -10.48 3.37 -30.21
C HIS A 140 -11.16 2.34 -29.30
N ALA A 141 -10.83 2.39 -28.02
CA ALA A 141 -11.69 1.99 -26.92
C ALA A 141 -11.20 2.75 -25.69
N SER A 142 -11.79 3.91 -25.45
CA SER A 142 -11.80 4.56 -24.14
C SER A 142 -12.40 3.58 -23.13
N SER A 143 -11.55 2.90 -22.37
CA SER A 143 -11.97 2.23 -21.15
C SER A 143 -11.08 2.72 -20.02
N THR A 144 -11.49 3.83 -19.42
CA THR A 144 -11.37 3.97 -17.97
C THR A 144 -11.83 2.64 -17.34
N PRO A 145 -11.16 2.11 -16.29
CA PRO A 145 -11.67 0.95 -15.59
C PRO A 145 -12.93 1.38 -14.85
N ALA A 146 -14.05 1.35 -15.56
CA ALA A 146 -15.37 1.46 -14.97
C ALA A 146 -15.43 0.39 -13.89
N LEU A 147 -15.61 0.80 -12.63
CA LEU A 147 -16.08 -0.05 -11.54
C LEU A 147 -17.02 -1.07 -12.16
N SER A 148 -16.65 -2.36 -12.13
CA SER A 148 -17.49 -3.34 -12.79
C SER A 148 -18.87 -3.20 -12.16
N ARG A 149 -19.92 -3.07 -12.98
CA ARG A 149 -21.28 -2.82 -12.49
C ARG A 149 -21.69 -3.83 -11.40
N HIS A 150 -21.11 -5.02 -11.47
CA HIS A 150 -21.21 -6.10 -10.48
C HIS A 150 -20.58 -5.74 -9.12
N GLU A 151 -19.43 -5.09 -9.08
CA GLU A 151 -18.82 -4.56 -7.86
C GLU A 151 -19.67 -3.45 -7.25
N MET A 152 -20.20 -2.54 -8.06
CA MET A 152 -21.06 -1.45 -7.59
C MET A 152 -22.35 -1.98 -6.94
N ILE A 153 -22.98 -2.98 -7.56
CA ILE A 153 -24.14 -3.70 -6.99
C ILE A 153 -23.75 -4.44 -5.71
N SER A 154 -22.56 -5.05 -5.66
CA SER A 154 -22.05 -5.73 -4.46
C SER A 154 -21.84 -4.75 -3.29
N PHE A 155 -21.29 -3.56 -3.56
CA PHE A 155 -21.11 -2.50 -2.57
C PHE A 155 -22.45 -2.00 -2.01
N LEU A 156 -23.44 -1.80 -2.86
CA LEU A 156 -24.77 -1.35 -2.45
C LEU A 156 -25.50 -2.40 -1.61
N HIS A 157 -25.32 -3.68 -1.92
CA HIS A 157 -25.83 -4.77 -1.09
C HIS A 157 -25.15 -4.85 0.28
N ALA A 158 -23.83 -4.68 0.34
CA ALA A 158 -23.06 -4.68 1.59
C ALA A 158 -23.39 -3.48 2.49
N ALA A 159 -23.73 -2.33 1.90
CA ALA A 159 -24.17 -1.12 2.61
C ALA A 159 -25.66 -1.13 3.02
N GLY A 160 -26.41 -2.19 2.69
CA GLY A 160 -27.86 -2.29 2.98
C GLY A 160 -28.76 -1.50 2.04
N LEU A 161 -28.23 -0.92 0.97
CA LEU A 161 -28.93 -0.10 -0.03
C LEU A 161 -29.46 -0.96 -1.19
N LYS A 162 -30.31 -1.94 -0.87
CA LYS A 162 -30.78 -2.97 -1.82
C LYS A 162 -31.65 -2.39 -2.93
N ASP A 163 -32.45 -1.36 -2.64
CA ASP A 163 -33.35 -0.73 -3.62
C ASP A 163 -32.57 0.02 -4.70
N LEU A 164 -31.46 0.68 -4.32
CA LEU A 164 -30.57 1.38 -5.25
C LEU A 164 -29.78 0.41 -6.14
N ALA A 165 -29.39 -0.74 -5.60
CA ALA A 165 -28.74 -1.81 -6.35
C ALA A 165 -29.66 -2.38 -7.45
N GLN A 166 -30.97 -2.42 -7.17
CA GLN A 166 -31.97 -2.88 -8.13
C GLN A 166 -32.24 -1.84 -9.22
N GLU A 167 -32.29 -0.55 -8.88
CA GLU A 167 -32.47 0.53 -9.86
C GLU A 167 -31.29 0.61 -10.87
N ILE A 168 -30.06 0.40 -10.39
CA ILE A 168 -28.88 0.30 -11.27
C ILE A 168 -28.92 -0.97 -12.13
N LYS A 169 -29.59 -2.03 -11.69
CA LYS A 169 -29.77 -3.24 -12.51
C LYS A 169 -30.77 -3.02 -13.64
N GLU A 170 -31.79 -2.19 -13.42
CA GLU A 170 -32.90 -1.95 -14.36
C GLU A 170 -32.57 -0.92 -15.46
N ARG A 171 -31.66 0.04 -15.23
CA ARG A 171 -31.18 1.00 -16.25
C ARG A 171 -30.26 0.38 -17.32
N ALA A 172 -30.36 -0.91 -17.63
CA ALA A 172 -29.45 -1.62 -18.53
C ALA A 172 -29.84 -1.56 -20.02
N THR A 173 -30.72 -0.65 -20.44
CA THR A 173 -31.32 -0.72 -21.79
C THR A 173 -31.42 0.62 -22.53
N GLU A 174 -30.38 1.47 -22.49
CA GLU A 174 -30.28 2.61 -23.41
C GLU A 174 -28.82 3.08 -23.55
N PRO A 175 -28.23 3.08 -24.78
CA PRO A 175 -26.91 3.66 -25.00
C PRO A 175 -27.02 5.15 -25.34
N LEU A 176 -26.35 6.01 -24.57
CA LEU A 176 -26.13 7.42 -24.86
C LEU A 176 -24.80 7.58 -25.62
N LEU A 177 -24.87 8.13 -26.83
CA LEU A 177 -23.75 8.64 -27.61
C LEU A 177 -23.37 10.03 -27.07
N LEU A 178 -22.09 10.25 -26.75
CA LEU A 178 -21.53 11.58 -26.53
C LEU A 178 -20.22 11.71 -27.31
N GLU A 179 -20.08 12.87 -27.94
CA GLU A 179 -19.09 13.25 -28.96
C GLU A 179 -17.73 13.60 -28.34
N ASP A 180 -16.68 13.35 -29.14
CA ASP A 180 -15.25 13.53 -28.85
C ASP A 180 -14.84 15.01 -28.77
N GLU A 181 -14.33 15.47 -27.63
CA GLU A 181 -13.36 16.58 -27.54
C GLU A 181 -12.32 16.25 -26.44
N ASP A 182 -11.07 16.68 -26.67
CA ASP A 182 -9.91 16.72 -25.75
C ASP A 182 -8.92 15.55 -25.74
N ALA A 183 -8.04 15.54 -26.76
CA ALA A 183 -6.86 14.67 -26.86
C ALA A 183 -5.59 15.21 -26.15
N GLU A 184 -5.67 16.34 -25.44
CA GLU A 184 -4.52 16.93 -24.71
C GLU A 184 -4.49 16.57 -23.21
N GLU A 185 -5.58 16.08 -22.61
CA GLU A 185 -5.60 15.59 -21.20
C GLU A 185 -5.06 14.16 -21.02
N ILE A 186 -4.89 13.40 -22.10
CA ILE A 186 -4.59 11.96 -22.03
C ILE A 186 -3.11 11.68 -21.64
N GLU A 187 -2.19 12.61 -21.92
CA GLU A 187 -0.77 12.42 -21.57
C GLU A 187 -0.46 12.60 -20.07
N GLU A 188 -1.26 13.40 -19.34
CA GLU A 188 -1.15 13.51 -17.88
C GLU A 188 -1.73 12.28 -17.18
N VAL A 189 -2.88 11.76 -17.64
CA VAL A 189 -3.53 10.57 -17.06
C VAL A 189 -2.68 9.30 -17.25
N MET A 190 -1.95 9.17 -18.37
CA MET A 190 -1.06 8.02 -18.59
C MET A 190 0.23 8.04 -17.75
N LYS A 191 0.64 9.21 -17.23
CA LYS A 191 1.71 9.28 -16.21
C LYS A 191 1.17 8.88 -14.83
N ASP A 192 -0.09 9.18 -14.54
CA ASP A 192 -0.76 8.83 -13.29
C ASP A 192 -1.08 7.34 -13.14
N GLU A 193 -1.23 6.59 -14.23
CA GLU A 193 -1.38 5.12 -14.11
C GLU A 193 -0.05 4.39 -13.83
N ARG A 194 1.09 4.98 -14.22
CA ARG A 194 2.42 4.39 -14.01
C ARG A 194 2.97 4.61 -12.59
N SER A 195 2.37 5.53 -11.82
CA SER A 195 2.72 5.87 -10.44
C SER A 195 1.93 5.04 -9.41
N LEU A 196 1.00 4.21 -9.86
CA LEU A 196 0.16 3.37 -9.00
C LEU A 196 0.81 1.98 -8.89
N GLY A 197 1.32 1.63 -7.71
CA GLY A 197 1.84 0.29 -7.42
C GLY A 197 0.88 -0.83 -7.81
N VAL A 198 1.37 -2.07 -7.76
CA VAL A 198 0.66 -3.23 -8.26
C VAL A 198 -0.61 -3.47 -7.44
N ASN A 199 -1.78 -3.34 -8.08
CA ASN A 199 -3.07 -3.62 -7.46
C ASN A 199 -3.20 -5.12 -7.15
N ILE A 200 -3.48 -5.44 -5.88
CA ILE A 200 -3.70 -6.81 -5.41
C ILE A 200 -5.11 -7.03 -4.86
N GLY A 201 -5.99 -6.03 -4.95
CA GLY A 201 -7.41 -6.12 -4.61
C GLY A 201 -7.96 -4.84 -3.98
N ASN A 202 -9.22 -4.86 -3.55
CA ASN A 202 -9.91 -3.64 -3.08
C ASN A 202 -9.82 -3.45 -1.55
N GLN A 203 -9.75 -4.52 -0.76
CA GLN A 203 -9.69 -4.41 0.70
C GLN A 203 -8.78 -5.46 1.30
N PRO A 204 -7.94 -5.12 2.30
CA PRO A 204 -7.06 -6.07 2.97
C PRO A 204 -7.77 -7.32 3.49
N GLY A 205 -9.00 -7.15 4.01
CA GLY A 205 -9.81 -8.24 4.54
C GLY A 205 -10.48 -9.13 3.51
N ILE A 206 -10.43 -8.79 2.21
CA ILE A 206 -11.14 -9.47 1.11
C ILE A 206 -10.17 -9.75 -0.05
N LEU A 207 -8.86 -9.87 0.23
CA LEU A 207 -7.87 -10.23 -0.80
C LEU A 207 -7.98 -11.70 -1.21
N HIS A 208 -8.59 -12.55 -0.37
CA HIS A 208 -8.70 -14.01 -0.51
C HIS A 208 -7.35 -14.74 -0.69
N LEU A 209 -6.22 -14.02 -0.63
CA LEU A 209 -4.88 -14.58 -0.74
C LEU A 209 -4.54 -15.44 0.48
N ARG A 210 -5.14 -15.19 1.65
CA ARG A 210 -4.74 -15.81 2.91
C ARG A 210 -4.89 -17.33 2.89
N GLY A 211 -6.06 -17.88 2.56
CA GLY A 211 -6.27 -19.33 2.55
C GLY A 211 -5.55 -20.03 1.40
N TRP A 212 -5.48 -19.40 0.21
CA TRP A 212 -4.70 -19.93 -0.91
C TRP A 212 -3.19 -19.99 -0.61
N LEU A 213 -2.64 -18.97 0.07
CA LEU A 213 -1.27 -18.99 0.54
C LEU A 213 -1.08 -20.06 1.60
N ALA A 214 -2.04 -20.23 2.53
CA ALA A 214 -1.97 -21.27 3.56
C ALA A 214 -1.98 -22.68 2.98
N SER A 215 -2.73 -22.93 1.91
CA SER A 215 -2.73 -24.23 1.21
C SER A 215 -1.41 -24.51 0.48
N THR A 216 -0.65 -23.46 0.15
CA THR A 216 0.66 -23.59 -0.52
C THR A 216 1.80 -23.71 0.50
N SER A 217 1.85 -22.79 1.47
CA SER A 217 2.86 -22.74 2.53
C SER A 217 2.40 -21.85 3.67
N ILE A 218 2.41 -22.38 4.90
CA ILE A 218 2.09 -21.62 6.12
C ILE A 218 3.02 -20.41 6.27
N ARG A 219 4.29 -20.53 5.85
CA ARG A 219 5.25 -19.42 5.87
C ARG A 219 4.81 -18.30 4.94
N SER A 220 4.34 -18.63 3.73
CA SER A 220 3.86 -17.62 2.77
C SER A 220 2.66 -16.85 3.32
N MET A 221 1.72 -17.55 3.97
CA MET A 221 0.59 -16.91 4.66
C MET A 221 1.08 -15.97 5.77
N ALA A 222 2.01 -16.42 6.62
CA ALA A 222 2.51 -15.59 7.73
C ALA A 222 3.21 -14.32 7.23
N LEU A 223 4.06 -14.42 6.19
CA LEU A 223 4.72 -13.27 5.56
C LEU A 223 3.72 -12.33 4.90
N PHE A 224 2.68 -12.87 4.25
CA PHE A 224 1.60 -12.05 3.72
C PHE A 224 0.84 -11.29 4.82
N GLU A 225 0.64 -11.89 6.00
CA GLU A 225 0.01 -11.19 7.11
C GLU A 225 0.86 -10.00 7.62
N LEU A 226 2.19 -10.08 7.54
CA LEU A 226 3.09 -8.96 7.82
C LEU A 226 2.96 -7.85 6.77
N LEU A 227 2.80 -8.22 5.50
CA LEU A 227 2.70 -7.29 4.39
C LEU A 227 1.35 -6.57 4.33
N ALA A 228 0.24 -7.29 4.38
CA ALA A 228 -1.07 -6.79 3.98
C ALA A 228 -2.15 -6.86 5.07
N CYS A 229 -1.88 -7.44 6.24
CA CYS A 229 -2.89 -7.60 7.30
C CYS A 229 -2.67 -6.68 8.52
N GLY A 230 -1.81 -5.66 8.40
CA GLY A 230 -1.60 -4.69 9.48
C GLY A 230 -0.86 -5.24 10.70
N ARG A 231 -0.24 -6.44 10.59
CA ARG A 231 0.53 -7.04 11.69
C ARG A 231 1.83 -6.31 11.92
N ARG A 232 2.53 -5.93 10.85
CA ARG A 232 3.74 -5.13 10.92
C ARG A 232 3.45 -3.70 10.47
N ARG A 233 3.98 -2.72 11.18
CA ARG A 233 3.80 -1.31 10.87
C ARG A 233 5.13 -0.60 10.86
N MET A 234 5.22 0.40 10.02
CA MET A 234 6.33 1.34 10.03
C MET A 234 6.27 2.24 11.27
N PRO A 235 7.42 2.76 11.77
CA PRO A 235 7.50 3.52 13.02
C PRO A 235 6.54 4.72 13.12
N PHE A 236 6.20 5.33 11.98
CA PHE A 236 5.34 6.50 11.91
C PHE A 236 4.04 6.24 11.12
N GLY A 237 3.72 4.97 10.82
CA GLY A 237 2.68 4.57 9.85
C GLY A 237 1.30 4.16 10.41
N TYR A 238 0.34 4.24 9.50
CA TYR A 238 -1.12 4.00 9.52
C TYR A 238 -1.97 4.78 10.55
N ARG A 239 -2.61 5.84 10.05
CA ARG A 239 -3.90 6.36 10.55
C ARG A 239 -4.82 6.63 9.36
N ALA A 240 -6.11 6.45 9.58
CA ALA A 240 -7.09 6.72 8.55
C ALA A 240 -7.19 8.23 8.31
N ASN A 241 -7.25 8.64 7.04
CA ASN A 241 -7.54 10.01 6.55
C ASN A 241 -6.39 11.03 6.62
N GLU A 242 -5.13 10.60 6.66
CA GLU A 242 -3.96 11.49 6.63
C GLU A 242 -3.10 11.22 5.35
N PRO A 243 -2.34 12.22 4.84
CA PRO A 243 -1.56 12.08 3.62
C PRO A 243 -0.32 11.18 3.81
N TYR A 244 0.01 10.36 2.80
CA TYR A 244 1.07 9.34 2.83
C TYR A 244 0.86 8.21 3.87
N GLU A 245 -0.33 8.10 4.46
CA GLU A 245 -0.63 7.18 5.58
C GLU A 245 -1.30 5.87 5.20
N ASN A 246 -1.30 5.54 3.92
CA ASN A 246 -1.89 4.31 3.42
C ASN A 246 -1.03 3.06 3.67
N ILE A 247 0.20 3.20 4.20
CA ILE A 247 1.12 2.07 4.42
C ILE A 247 0.61 1.16 5.55
N ILE A 248 0.22 -0.07 5.20
CA ILE A 248 -0.33 -1.05 6.15
C ILE A 248 0.65 -2.17 6.53
N GLY A 249 1.76 -2.29 5.81
CA GLY A 249 2.79 -3.28 6.12
C GLY A 249 3.90 -3.32 5.09
N TYR A 250 4.94 -4.08 5.38
CA TYR A 250 6.11 -4.19 4.52
C TYR A 250 6.83 -5.52 4.75
N LEU A 251 7.64 -5.92 3.77
CA LEU A 251 8.61 -7.01 3.85
C LEU A 251 10.00 -6.49 3.54
N THR A 252 10.98 -7.01 4.27
CA THR A 252 12.40 -6.84 3.96
C THR A 252 12.79 -7.66 2.73
N PRO A 253 13.94 -7.38 2.07
CA PRO A 253 14.40 -8.17 0.93
C PRO A 253 14.58 -9.66 1.24
N GLU A 254 15.05 -10.00 2.44
CA GLU A 254 15.22 -11.38 2.86
C GLU A 254 13.87 -12.10 2.99
N GLU A 255 12.88 -11.46 3.61
CA GLU A 255 11.53 -12.00 3.74
C GLU A 255 10.83 -12.12 2.39
N LEU A 256 11.02 -11.15 1.50
CA LEU A 256 10.52 -11.25 0.14
C LEU A 256 11.13 -12.45 -0.58
N TRP A 257 12.43 -12.66 -0.45
CA TRP A 257 13.11 -13.81 -1.05
C TRP A 257 12.53 -15.12 -0.52
N GLN A 258 12.32 -15.23 0.81
CA GLN A 258 11.68 -16.40 1.42
C GLN A 258 10.25 -16.62 0.93
N LEU A 259 9.47 -15.54 0.78
CA LEU A 259 8.10 -15.59 0.25
C LEU A 259 8.09 -16.06 -1.21
N SER A 260 8.95 -15.47 -2.05
CA SER A 260 9.07 -15.81 -3.46
C SER A 260 9.54 -17.26 -3.67
N ASP A 261 10.50 -17.73 -2.87
CA ASP A 261 10.97 -19.12 -2.93
C ASP A 261 9.88 -20.11 -2.51
N SER A 262 9.14 -19.78 -1.43
CA SER A 262 8.02 -20.60 -0.95
C SER A 262 6.87 -20.71 -1.96
N LEU A 263 6.75 -19.76 -2.88
CA LEU A 263 5.70 -19.71 -3.91
C LEU A 263 6.22 -20.03 -5.32
N LYS A 264 7.46 -20.53 -5.45
CA LYS A 264 8.10 -20.77 -6.75
C LYS A 264 7.32 -21.73 -7.65
N LEU A 265 6.68 -22.73 -7.05
CA LEU A 265 5.89 -23.76 -7.74
C LEU A 265 4.38 -23.52 -7.63
N ALA A 266 3.96 -22.39 -7.04
CA ALA A 266 2.55 -22.06 -6.91
C ALA A 266 1.94 -21.78 -8.28
N ILE A 267 0.77 -22.37 -8.53
CA ILE A 267 -0.04 -22.11 -9.72
C ILE A 267 -1.17 -21.16 -9.29
N PRO A 268 -1.20 -19.91 -9.77
CA PRO A 268 -2.29 -19.01 -9.44
C PRO A 268 -3.59 -19.49 -10.10
N PRO A 269 -4.75 -19.37 -9.43
CA PRO A 269 -6.03 -19.52 -10.11
C PRO A 269 -6.15 -18.44 -11.19
N THR A 270 -6.80 -18.79 -12.30
CA THR A 270 -7.15 -17.81 -13.33
C THR A 270 -8.26 -16.88 -12.82
N ALA A 271 -8.35 -15.67 -13.37
CA ALA A 271 -9.40 -14.71 -13.00
C ALA A 271 -10.81 -15.32 -13.14
N ALA A 272 -11.06 -16.05 -14.23
CA ALA A 272 -12.34 -16.74 -14.46
C ALA A 272 -12.67 -17.79 -13.39
N GLN A 273 -11.67 -18.57 -12.95
CA GLN A 273 -11.85 -19.56 -11.87
C GLN A 273 -12.16 -18.88 -10.53
N ALA A 274 -11.49 -17.77 -10.23
CA ALA A 274 -11.75 -17.02 -9.00
C ALA A 274 -13.14 -16.37 -9.00
N GLU A 275 -13.60 -15.85 -10.15
CA GLU A 275 -14.94 -15.28 -10.30
C GLU A 275 -16.04 -16.34 -10.15
N GLU A 276 -15.88 -17.51 -10.79
CA GLU A 276 -16.81 -18.63 -10.67
C GLU A 276 -16.89 -19.13 -9.23
N ASP A 277 -15.74 -19.32 -8.58
CA ASP A 277 -15.65 -19.76 -7.19
C ASP A 277 -16.31 -18.76 -6.22
N TYR A 278 -16.11 -17.45 -6.44
CA TYR A 278 -16.76 -16.42 -5.65
C TYR A 278 -18.29 -16.39 -5.86
N ALA A 279 -18.76 -16.61 -7.09
CA ALA A 279 -20.19 -16.71 -7.38
C ALA A 279 -20.84 -17.90 -6.66
N LEU A 280 -20.17 -19.06 -6.67
CA LEU A 280 -20.60 -20.26 -5.93
C LEU A 280 -20.63 -20.01 -4.43
N PHE A 281 -19.57 -19.39 -3.88
CA PHE A 281 -19.50 -19.02 -2.47
C PHE A 281 -20.70 -18.15 -2.06
N ARG A 282 -21.09 -17.16 -2.87
CA ARG A 282 -22.26 -16.31 -2.56
C ARG A 282 -23.58 -17.07 -2.53
N LEU A 283 -23.76 -18.05 -3.42
CA LEU A 283 -24.94 -18.91 -3.42
C LEU A 283 -24.99 -19.77 -2.15
N GLN A 284 -23.83 -20.30 -1.73
CA GLN A 284 -23.70 -21.14 -0.53
C GLN A 284 -23.93 -20.39 0.79
N GLN A 285 -23.61 -19.09 0.86
CA GLN A 285 -23.88 -18.27 2.05
C GLN A 285 -25.38 -18.20 2.41
N HIS A 286 -26.27 -18.49 1.46
CA HIS A 286 -27.72 -18.54 1.67
C HIS A 286 -28.24 -19.94 2.03
N ILE A 287 -27.37 -20.95 2.07
CA ILE A 287 -27.70 -22.35 2.34
C ILE A 287 -27.03 -22.79 3.65
N PRO A 288 -27.78 -22.99 4.75
CA PRO A 288 -27.21 -23.29 6.07
C PRO A 288 -26.39 -24.59 6.18
N ALA A 289 -26.53 -25.50 5.21
CA ALA A 289 -25.89 -26.82 5.24
C ALA A 289 -24.47 -26.85 4.64
N GLU A 290 -24.07 -25.84 3.85
CA GLU A 290 -22.79 -25.78 3.14
C GLU A 290 -22.02 -24.50 3.52
N PHE A 291 -21.75 -24.35 4.82
CA PHE A 291 -21.02 -23.18 5.30
C PHE A 291 -19.54 -23.26 4.87
N ARG A 292 -19.10 -22.25 4.11
CA ARG A 292 -17.72 -22.06 3.65
C ARG A 292 -17.15 -20.76 4.21
N LEU A 293 -15.87 -20.76 4.58
CA LEU A 293 -15.19 -19.55 5.07
C LEU A 293 -14.73 -18.65 3.90
N LEU A 294 -14.65 -17.33 4.14
CA LEU A 294 -14.19 -16.36 3.13
C LEU A 294 -12.75 -16.63 2.68
N ASP A 295 -11.88 -17.07 3.59
CA ASP A 295 -10.48 -17.42 3.29
C ASP A 295 -10.36 -18.63 2.34
N GLU A 296 -11.41 -19.44 2.18
CA GLU A 296 -11.40 -20.57 1.27
C GLU A 296 -11.67 -20.18 -0.18
N VAL A 297 -12.15 -18.95 -0.44
CA VAL A 297 -12.40 -18.42 -1.79
C VAL A 297 -11.08 -18.25 -2.55
N LEU A 298 -11.09 -18.57 -3.84
CA LEU A 298 -9.93 -18.38 -4.71
C LEU A 298 -9.60 -16.88 -4.94
N PRO A 299 -8.33 -16.47 -4.85
CA PRO A 299 -7.91 -15.09 -5.05
C PRO A 299 -7.88 -14.64 -6.52
N THR A 300 -8.57 -13.54 -6.84
CA THR A 300 -8.59 -12.95 -8.20
C THR A 300 -7.22 -12.39 -8.62
N HIS A 301 -6.43 -11.84 -7.70
CA HIS A 301 -5.16 -11.17 -8.01
C HIS A 301 -3.91 -12.02 -7.75
N ALA A 302 -4.04 -13.34 -7.63
CA ALA A 302 -2.90 -14.21 -7.31
C ALA A 302 -1.79 -14.18 -8.35
N GLU A 303 -2.12 -14.14 -9.64
CA GLU A 303 -1.12 -14.05 -10.70
C GLU A 303 -0.32 -12.74 -10.61
N THR A 304 -1.03 -11.62 -10.53
CA THR A 304 -0.46 -10.27 -10.36
C THR A 304 0.42 -10.18 -9.12
N PHE A 305 -0.03 -10.76 -8.01
CA PHE A 305 0.74 -10.84 -6.76
C PHE A 305 2.04 -11.61 -6.98
N LEU A 306 2.00 -12.83 -7.53
CA LEU A 306 3.19 -13.65 -7.80
C LEU A 306 4.19 -12.96 -8.74
N MET A 307 3.71 -12.28 -9.78
CA MET A 307 4.56 -11.52 -10.69
C MET A 307 5.32 -10.41 -9.96
N ALA A 308 4.62 -9.63 -9.12
CA ALA A 308 5.23 -8.57 -8.33
C ALA A 308 6.29 -9.12 -7.35
N LEU A 309 6.01 -10.25 -6.69
CA LEU A 309 6.97 -10.89 -5.78
C LEU A 309 8.27 -11.26 -6.50
N ARG A 310 8.14 -11.94 -7.65
CA ARG A 310 9.30 -12.42 -8.43
C ARG A 310 10.15 -11.24 -8.93
N LEU A 311 9.49 -10.21 -9.42
CA LEU A 311 10.17 -9.05 -9.98
C LEU A 311 10.88 -8.26 -8.89
N ALA A 312 10.21 -7.95 -7.77
CA ALA A 312 10.87 -7.26 -6.65
C ALA A 312 12.02 -8.09 -6.04
N ALA A 313 11.88 -9.42 -5.99
CA ALA A 313 12.96 -10.31 -5.54
C ALA A 313 14.16 -10.30 -6.49
N GLN A 314 13.94 -10.22 -7.81
CA GLN A 314 15.00 -10.13 -8.81
C GLN A 314 15.85 -8.86 -8.65
N TYR A 315 15.23 -7.75 -8.26
CA TYR A 315 15.94 -6.49 -8.01
C TYR A 315 16.49 -6.37 -6.58
N GLY A 316 16.32 -7.38 -5.72
CA GLY A 316 16.86 -7.38 -4.35
C GLY A 316 16.15 -6.41 -3.41
N LEU A 317 14.85 -6.18 -3.60
CA LEU A 317 14.09 -5.18 -2.87
C LEU A 317 13.17 -5.79 -1.83
N GLY A 318 12.70 -4.96 -0.91
CA GLY A 318 11.55 -5.26 -0.07
C GLY A 318 10.24 -5.00 -0.79
N LEU A 319 9.13 -5.19 -0.07
CA LEU A 319 7.80 -4.76 -0.51
C LEU A 319 7.17 -3.83 0.52
N LEU A 320 6.36 -2.92 0.05
CA LEU A 320 5.57 -2.02 0.88
C LEU A 320 4.12 -2.06 0.39
N CYS A 321 3.19 -2.27 1.32
CA CYS A 321 1.76 -2.39 1.01
C CYS A 321 1.02 -1.14 1.45
N THR A 322 0.19 -0.63 0.54
CA THR A 322 -0.62 0.57 0.74
C THR A 322 -2.10 0.32 0.50
N VAL A 323 -2.97 1.06 1.18
CA VAL A 323 -4.43 1.02 0.95
C VAL A 323 -5.00 2.42 0.71
N GLY A 324 -5.48 2.68 -0.51
CA GLY A 324 -6.11 3.94 -0.92
C GLY A 324 -7.29 3.70 -1.84
#